data_AF-A0A0F5F052-F1
#
_entry.id   AF-A0A0F5F052-F1
#
_cell.length_a   1.000
_cell.length_b   1.000
_cell.length_c   1.000
_cell.angle_alpha   90.00
_cell.angle_beta   90.00
_cell.angle_gamma   90.00
#
_symmetry.space_group_name_H-M   'P 1'
#
loop_
_entity.id
_entity.type
_entity.pdbx_description
1 polymer ?
#
loop_
_entity_poly.entity_id
_entity_poly.type
_entity_poly.pdbx_seq_one_letter_code
_entity_poly.pdbx_strand_id
1 'polypeptide(L)'
;MTMQTISLKKLALFWTGVVGLNAALCFFFGLLVASDVMSVLGMVVGVLCFIAFYTFVDYQLLRRNQLQWHKALRQSSWLKALLQGTVFFHFSIEFFCGFLALAALEGFFKGLIPPFWHSLFATLITGLLLSFILLLISVLLIVIKKFACNPHTQGET
;
A
#
# COMPACT_ATOMS: atom_id res chain seq x y z
N MET A 1 -2.16 -35.19 -5.63
CA MET A 1 -1.90 -33.79 -5.24
C MET A 1 -0.94 -33.19 -6.26
N THR A 2 -1.43 -32.38 -7.19
CA THR A 2 -0.58 -31.68 -8.16
C THR A 2 0.19 -30.59 -7.43
N MET A 3 1.51 -30.72 -7.34
CA MET A 3 2.38 -29.60 -6.95
C MET A 3 2.16 -28.48 -7.97
N GLN A 4 1.35 -27.48 -7.63
CA GLN A 4 1.36 -26.22 -8.35
C GLN A 4 2.76 -25.64 -8.19
N THR A 5 3.57 -25.73 -9.23
CA THR A 5 4.87 -25.05 -9.29
C THR A 5 4.63 -23.57 -9.01
N ILE A 6 5.05 -23.12 -7.82
CA ILE A 6 4.98 -21.72 -7.41
C ILE A 6 5.89 -20.94 -8.36
N SER A 7 5.30 -20.37 -9.41
CA SER A 7 6.03 -19.58 -10.39
C SER A 7 6.26 -18.18 -9.84
N LEU A 8 7.47 -17.96 -9.32
CA LEU A 8 7.96 -16.64 -8.88
C LEU A 8 7.74 -15.57 -9.95
N LYS A 9 7.92 -15.90 -11.23
CA LYS A 9 7.68 -14.99 -12.36
C LYS A 9 6.24 -14.49 -12.40
N LYS A 10 5.27 -15.40 -12.22
CA LYS A 10 3.84 -15.05 -12.22
C LYS A 10 3.47 -14.21 -11.00
N LEU A 11 4.11 -14.48 -9.87
CA LEU A 11 3.92 -13.71 -8.62
C LEU A 11 4.45 -12.29 -8.78
N ALA A 12 5.69 -12.14 -9.24
CA ALA A 12 6.32 -10.85 -9.48
C ALA A 12 5.52 -10.02 -10.49
N LEU A 13 5.08 -10.61 -11.60
CA LEU A 13 4.31 -9.91 -12.63
C LEU A 13 2.96 -9.42 -12.09
N PHE A 14 2.29 -10.22 -11.25
CA PHE A 14 1.06 -9.80 -10.57
C PHE A 14 1.31 -8.62 -9.62
N TRP A 15 2.35 -8.69 -8.79
CA TRP A 15 2.66 -7.62 -7.84
C TRP A 15 3.16 -6.36 -8.53
N THR A 16 3.91 -6.46 -9.63
CA THR A 16 4.26 -5.31 -10.46
C THR A 16 3.02 -4.59 -10.96
N GLY A 17 2.02 -5.32 -11.47
CA GLY A 17 0.77 -4.72 -11.95
C GLY A 17 -0.03 -4.06 -10.82
N VAL A 18 -0.24 -4.76 -9.71
CA VAL A 18 -1.07 -4.27 -8.59
C VAL A 18 -0.39 -3.13 -7.84
N VAL A 19 0.91 -3.26 -7.51
CA VAL A 19 1.66 -2.18 -6.85
C VAL A 19 1.85 -1.00 -7.79
N GLY A 20 2.09 -1.24 -9.07
CA GLY A 20 2.19 -0.19 -10.08
C GLY A 20 0.89 0.61 -10.19
N LEU A 21 -0.26 -0.07 -10.22
CA LEU A 21 -1.57 0.60 -10.21
C LEU A 21 -1.79 1.37 -8.90
N ASN A 22 -1.45 0.75 -7.76
CA ASN A 22 -1.51 1.38 -6.43
C ASN A 22 -0.63 2.62 -6.30
N ALA A 23 0.49 2.66 -7.00
CA ALA A 23 1.43 3.77 -6.97
C ALA A 23 1.11 4.82 -8.04
N ALA A 24 0.25 4.55 -9.02
CA ALA A 24 0.10 5.38 -10.22
C ALA A 24 -0.33 6.83 -9.90
N LEU A 25 -1.36 7.02 -9.06
CA LEU A 25 -1.80 8.37 -8.68
C LEU A 25 -0.74 9.09 -7.84
N CYS A 26 -0.23 8.44 -6.79
CA CYS A 26 0.81 9.02 -5.96
C CYS A 26 2.10 9.34 -6.75
N PHE A 27 2.45 8.52 -7.73
CA PHE A 27 3.58 8.73 -8.63
C PHE A 27 3.34 9.89 -9.58
N PHE A 28 2.12 10.02 -10.12
CA PHE A 28 1.73 11.17 -10.95
C PHE A 28 1.83 12.49 -10.16
N PHE A 29 1.32 12.53 -8.93
CA PHE A 29 1.47 13.72 -8.08
C PHE A 29 2.92 13.98 -7.66
N GLY A 30 3.67 12.93 -7.34
CA GLY A 30 5.08 13.06 -7.03
C GLY A 30 5.90 13.58 -8.21
N LEU A 31 5.55 13.22 -9.45
CA LEU A 31 6.15 13.77 -10.67
C LEU A 31 5.82 15.26 -10.87
N LEU A 32 4.63 15.72 -10.48
CA LEU A 32 4.28 17.15 -10.55
C LEU A 32 5.09 17.99 -9.55
N VAL A 33 5.57 17.39 -8.46
CA VAL A 33 6.34 18.06 -7.41
C VAL A 33 7.86 17.88 -7.61
N ALA A 34 8.29 16.75 -8.18
CA ALA A 34 9.70 16.44 -8.38
C ALA A 34 10.28 17.17 -9.62
N SER A 35 11.18 18.12 -9.38
CA SER A 35 11.95 18.80 -10.44
C SER A 35 13.13 17.97 -10.98
N ASP A 36 13.63 17.02 -10.19
CA ASP A 36 14.94 16.40 -10.43
C ASP A 36 14.84 14.90 -10.77
N VAL A 37 15.66 14.48 -11.74
CA VAL A 37 15.77 13.07 -12.19
C VAL A 37 16.14 12.13 -11.04
N MET A 38 16.96 12.60 -10.10
CA MET A 38 17.35 11.81 -8.91
C MET A 38 16.16 11.52 -7.99
N SER A 39 15.21 12.46 -7.87
CA SER A 39 13.99 12.25 -7.09
C SER A 39 13.10 11.21 -7.76
N VAL A 40 12.94 11.27 -9.09
CA VAL A 40 12.18 10.27 -9.85
C VAL A 40 12.78 8.87 -9.70
N LEU A 41 14.12 8.74 -9.73
CA LEU A 41 14.79 7.48 -9.46
C LEU A 41 14.49 6.96 -8.03
N GLY A 42 14.50 7.84 -7.03
CA GLY A 42 14.14 7.49 -5.66
C GLY A 42 12.73 6.93 -5.54
N MET A 43 11.76 7.55 -6.24
CA MET A 43 10.37 7.06 -6.29
C MET A 43 10.28 5.68 -6.96
N VAL A 44 10.92 5.50 -8.11
CA VAL A 44 10.91 4.22 -8.85
C VAL A 44 11.51 3.11 -7.99
N VAL A 45 12.65 3.36 -7.33
CA VAL A 45 13.27 2.39 -6.42
C VAL A 45 12.36 2.08 -5.24
N GLY A 46 11.69 3.08 -4.66
CA GLY A 46 10.70 2.86 -3.61
C GLY A 46 9.57 1.92 -4.04
N VAL A 47 9.01 2.12 -5.23
CA VAL A 47 7.99 1.24 -5.81
C VAL A 47 8.53 -0.18 -6.04
N LEU A 48 9.75 -0.31 -6.56
CA LEU A 48 10.40 -1.61 -6.75
C LEU A 48 10.63 -2.35 -5.42
N CYS A 49 10.99 -1.63 -4.35
CA CYS A 49 11.09 -2.20 -3.01
C CYS A 49 9.76 -2.78 -2.54
N PHE A 50 8.63 -2.08 -2.78
CA PHE A 50 7.31 -2.63 -2.47
C PHE A 50 6.99 -3.87 -3.31
N ILE A 51 7.26 -3.85 -4.62
CA ILE A 51 7.06 -5.02 -5.49
C ILE A 51 7.83 -6.23 -4.98
N ALA A 52 9.11 -6.05 -4.65
CA ALA A 52 9.95 -7.11 -4.11
C ALA A 52 9.45 -7.60 -2.75
N PHE A 53 9.07 -6.70 -1.85
CA PHE A 53 8.54 -7.02 -0.54
C PHE A 53 7.24 -7.84 -0.63
N TYR A 54 6.25 -7.39 -1.39
CA TYR A 54 5.00 -8.12 -1.57
C TYR A 54 5.21 -9.47 -2.26
N THR A 55 6.09 -9.53 -3.26
CA THR A 55 6.44 -10.80 -3.91
C THR A 55 7.08 -11.78 -2.92
N PHE A 56 7.98 -11.31 -2.05
CA PHE A 56 8.61 -12.13 -1.03
C PHE A 56 7.62 -12.63 0.03
N VAL A 57 6.77 -11.74 0.55
CA VAL A 57 5.72 -12.10 1.51
C VAL A 57 4.77 -13.13 0.91
N ASP A 58 4.33 -12.91 -0.33
CA ASP A 58 3.41 -13.80 -1.02
C ASP A 58 4.05 -15.18 -1.30
N TYR A 59 5.33 -15.20 -1.66
CA TYR A 59 6.10 -16.43 -1.83
C TYR A 59 6.23 -17.21 -0.51
N GLN A 60 6.54 -16.52 0.59
CA GLN A 60 6.64 -17.15 1.91
C GLN A 60 5.30 -17.70 2.41
N LEU A 61 4.19 -17.00 2.13
CA LEU A 61 2.84 -17.46 2.46
C LEU A 61 2.48 -18.74 1.70
N LEU A 62 2.80 -18.80 0.41
CA LEU A 62 2.64 -20.01 -0.41
C LEU A 62 3.54 -21.15 0.10
N ARG A 63 4.81 -20.85 0.44
CA ARG A 63 5.75 -21.83 0.99
C ARG A 63 5.29 -22.42 2.34
N ARG A 64 4.64 -21.62 3.18
CA ARG A 64 4.09 -22.05 4.48
C ARG A 64 2.68 -22.64 4.38
N ASN A 65 2.14 -22.83 3.17
CA ASN A 65 0.80 -23.33 2.89
C ASN A 65 -0.34 -22.50 3.53
N GLN A 66 -0.08 -21.21 3.79
CA GLN A 66 -1.02 -20.28 4.41
C GLN A 66 -1.95 -19.65 3.36
N LEU A 67 -2.77 -20.48 2.72
CA LEU A 67 -3.62 -20.09 1.58
C LEU A 67 -4.65 -19.01 1.90
N GLN A 68 -5.13 -18.92 3.15
CA GLN A 68 -6.08 -17.87 3.57
C GLN A 68 -5.42 -16.50 3.56
N TRP A 69 -4.21 -16.39 4.11
CA TRP A 69 -3.42 -15.16 4.12
C TRP A 69 -2.99 -14.74 2.72
N HIS A 70 -2.63 -15.69 1.85
CA HIS A 70 -2.37 -15.44 0.43
C HIS A 70 -3.56 -14.76 -0.27
N LYS A 71 -4.76 -15.32 -0.11
CA LYS A 71 -5.99 -14.75 -0.68
C LYS A 71 -6.32 -13.38 -0.09
N ALA A 72 -6.18 -13.22 1.23
CA ALA A 72 -6.42 -11.96 1.91
C ALA A 72 -5.46 -10.85 1.45
N LEU A 73 -4.17 -11.16 1.25
CA LEU A 73 -3.16 -10.20 0.77
C LEU A 73 -3.50 -9.69 -0.64
N ARG A 74 -3.93 -10.61 -1.52
CA ARG A 74 -4.33 -10.26 -2.90
C ARG A 74 -5.62 -9.47 -2.94
N GLN A 75 -6.63 -9.88 -2.17
CA GLN A 75 -7.92 -9.19 -2.11
C GLN A 75 -7.80 -7.79 -1.54
N SER A 76 -7.04 -7.60 -0.44
CA SER A 76 -6.83 -6.27 0.15
C SER A 76 -6.09 -5.34 -0.81
N SER A 77 -5.08 -5.86 -1.53
CA SER A 77 -4.31 -5.07 -2.49
C SER A 77 -5.12 -4.68 -3.73
N TRP A 78 -6.01 -5.57 -4.20
CA TRP A 78 -6.97 -5.27 -5.26
C TRP A 78 -8.04 -4.28 -4.82
N LEU A 79 -8.56 -4.44 -3.60
CA LEU A 79 -9.53 -3.52 -3.03
C LEU A 79 -8.92 -2.12 -2.88
N LYS A 80 -7.66 -2.03 -2.45
CA LYS A 80 -6.88 -0.78 -2.41
C LYS A 80 -6.77 -0.14 -3.81
N ALA A 81 -6.39 -0.92 -4.81
CA ALA A 81 -6.29 -0.48 -6.20
C ALA A 81 -7.65 0.01 -6.76
N LEU A 82 -8.74 -0.67 -6.40
CA LEU A 82 -10.08 -0.30 -6.85
C LEU A 82 -10.62 0.93 -6.11
N LEU A 83 -10.36 1.04 -4.80
CA LEU A 83 -10.63 2.24 -3.99
C LEU A 83 -9.85 3.46 -4.47
N GLN A 84 -8.65 3.25 -5.00
CA GLN A 84 -7.89 4.34 -5.62
C GLN A 84 -8.57 4.88 -6.88
N GLY A 85 -9.33 4.05 -7.60
CA GLY A 85 -10.20 4.49 -8.69
C GLY A 85 -11.36 5.40 -8.24
N THR A 86 -11.76 5.34 -6.97
CA THR A 86 -12.72 6.31 -6.38
C THR A 86 -11.99 7.58 -5.94
N VAL A 87 -11.65 8.40 -6.92
CA VAL A 87 -10.72 9.56 -6.88
C VAL A 87 -10.95 10.53 -5.71
N PHE A 88 -12.20 10.86 -5.34
CA PHE A 88 -12.47 11.97 -4.42
C PHE A 88 -12.11 11.72 -2.95
N PHE A 89 -12.38 10.52 -2.42
CA PHE A 89 -12.08 10.22 -1.01
C PHE A 89 -10.60 9.82 -0.82
N HIS A 90 -10.02 9.21 -1.86
CA HIS A 90 -8.65 8.72 -1.81
C HIS A 90 -7.62 9.84 -2.00
N PHE A 91 -7.93 10.82 -2.86
CA PHE A 91 -7.05 11.97 -3.11
C PHE A 91 -6.69 12.73 -1.82
N SER A 92 -7.66 13.00 -0.94
CA SER A 92 -7.40 13.70 0.33
C SER A 92 -6.49 12.90 1.27
N ILE A 93 -6.63 11.58 1.31
CA ILE A 93 -5.83 10.70 2.18
C ILE A 93 -4.41 10.52 1.63
N GLU A 94 -4.27 10.33 0.31
CA GLU A 94 -2.97 10.26 -0.38
C GLU A 94 -2.20 11.57 -0.22
N PHE A 95 -2.87 12.71 -0.44
CA PHE A 95 -2.25 14.02 -0.28
C PHE A 95 -1.81 14.27 1.16
N PHE A 96 -2.66 13.93 2.15
CA PHE A 96 -2.30 14.07 3.56
C PHE A 96 -1.13 13.17 3.96
N CYS A 97 -1.09 11.91 3.49
CA CYS A 97 0.04 11.02 3.73
C CYS A 97 1.33 11.52 3.10
N GLY A 98 1.27 11.98 1.85
CA GLY A 98 2.42 12.55 1.15
C GLY A 98 2.94 13.80 1.85
N PHE A 99 2.05 14.71 2.25
CA PHE A 99 2.40 15.90 3.01
C PHE A 99 3.03 15.54 4.37
N LEU A 100 2.43 14.62 5.11
CA LEU A 100 2.97 14.18 6.41
C LEU A 100 4.32 13.49 6.27
N ALA A 101 4.51 12.69 5.21
CA ALA A 101 5.79 12.06 4.92
C ALA A 101 6.88 13.09 4.63
N LEU A 102 6.59 14.08 3.80
CA LEU A 102 7.51 15.19 3.49
C LEU A 102 7.82 16.02 4.75
N ALA A 103 6.80 16.40 5.51
CA ALA A 103 6.97 17.17 6.75
C ALA A 103 7.80 16.40 7.80
N ALA A 104 7.60 15.08 7.92
CA ALA A 104 8.41 14.23 8.78
C ALA A 104 9.88 14.21 8.31
N LEU A 105 10.12 14.02 7.02
CA LEU A 105 11.48 14.01 6.46
C LEU A 105 12.20 15.34 6.65
N GLU A 106 11.52 16.47 6.40
CA GLU A 106 12.07 17.80 6.66
C GLU A 106 12.34 18.03 8.14
N GLY A 107 11.45 17.59 9.03
CA GLY A 107 11.62 17.70 10.49
C GLY A 107 12.79 16.86 11.03
N PHE A 108 12.96 15.63 10.54
CA PHE A 108 14.01 14.72 11.00
C PHE A 108 15.39 15.04 10.43
N PHE A 109 15.46 15.45 9.15
CA PHE A 109 16.73 15.58 8.46
C PHE A 109 17.09 17.02 8.03
N LYS A 110 16.22 18.00 8.28
CA LYS A 110 16.47 19.44 8.04
C LYS A 110 17.05 19.75 6.65
N GLY A 111 16.65 18.99 5.62
CA GLY A 111 17.12 19.19 4.25
C GLY A 111 18.55 18.72 3.95
N LEU A 112 19.23 17.98 4.86
CA LEU A 112 20.57 17.45 4.60
C LEU A 112 20.61 16.17 3.75
N ILE A 113 19.46 15.62 3.37
CA ILE A 113 19.41 14.38 2.60
C ILE A 113 19.48 14.68 1.10
N PRO A 114 20.31 13.94 0.33
CA PRO A 114 20.26 14.00 -1.13
C PRO A 114 18.86 13.71 -1.69
N PRO A 115 18.48 14.32 -2.83
CA PRO A 115 17.13 14.23 -3.41
C PRO A 115 16.67 12.80 -3.67
N PHE A 116 17.58 11.90 -4.05
CA PHE A 116 17.31 10.48 -4.22
C PHE A 116 16.76 9.83 -2.94
N TRP A 117 17.50 9.94 -1.84
CA TRP A 117 17.15 9.33 -0.57
C TRP A 117 15.93 9.99 0.05
N HIS A 118 15.82 11.32 -0.11
CA HIS A 118 14.64 12.06 0.32
C HIS A 118 13.37 11.52 -0.35
N SER A 119 13.39 11.39 -1.68
CA SER A 119 12.25 10.91 -2.45
C SER A 119 11.96 9.41 -2.22
N LEU A 120 13.00 8.60 -2.03
CA LEU A 120 12.88 7.19 -1.67
C LEU A 120 12.18 7.00 -0.32
N PHE A 121 12.63 7.71 0.73
CA PHE A 121 12.01 7.63 2.04
C PHE A 121 10.61 8.21 2.04
N ALA A 122 10.38 9.33 1.34
CA ALA A 122 9.04 9.89 1.18
C ALA A 122 8.09 8.87 0.54
N THR A 123 8.53 8.17 -0.50
CA THR A 123 7.74 7.14 -1.19
C THR A 123 7.45 5.94 -0.28
N LEU A 124 8.45 5.47 0.47
CA LEU A 124 8.29 4.36 1.42
C LEU A 124 7.34 4.74 2.58
N ILE A 125 7.53 5.91 3.18
CA ILE A 125 6.70 6.40 4.30
C ILE A 125 5.27 6.63 3.82
N THR A 126 5.08 7.26 2.67
CA THR A 126 3.75 7.47 2.07
C THR A 126 3.06 6.14 1.81
N GLY A 127 3.76 5.17 1.20
CA GLY A 127 3.21 3.83 0.95
C GLY A 127 2.85 3.05 2.23
N LEU A 128 3.65 3.19 3.28
CA LEU A 128 3.40 2.60 4.59
C LEU A 128 2.20 3.24 5.29
N LEU A 129 2.15 4.58 5.33
CA LEU A 129 1.02 5.34 5.89
C LEU A 129 -0.29 4.98 5.17
N LEU A 130 -0.28 4.94 3.84
CA LEU A 130 -1.47 4.58 3.07
C LEU A 130 -1.96 3.17 3.42
N SER A 131 -1.03 2.23 3.55
CA SER A 131 -1.34 0.85 3.93
C SER A 131 -1.86 0.76 5.36
N PHE A 132 -1.33 1.55 6.28
CA PHE A 132 -1.80 1.63 7.66
C PHE A 132 -3.20 2.23 7.77
N ILE A 133 -3.48 3.33 7.07
CA ILE A 133 -4.81 3.95 7.05
C ILE A 133 -5.85 3.00 6.48
N LEU A 134 -5.55 2.29 5.39
CA LEU A 134 -6.46 1.29 4.83
C LEU A 134 -6.69 0.10 5.77
N LEU A 135 -5.67 -0.30 6.52
CA LEU A 135 -5.81 -1.31 7.56
C LEU A 135 -6.75 -0.81 8.66
N LEU A 136 -6.60 0.44 9.11
CA LEU A 136 -7.51 1.06 10.08
C LEU A 136 -8.95 1.13 9.56
N ILE A 137 -9.15 1.57 8.32
CA ILE A 137 -10.48 1.62 7.69
C ILE A 137 -11.07 0.20 7.60
N SER A 138 -10.28 -0.79 7.20
CA SER A 138 -10.73 -2.18 7.09
C SER A 138 -11.12 -2.74 8.46
N VAL A 139 -10.32 -2.48 9.50
CA VAL A 139 -10.64 -2.87 10.89
C VAL A 139 -11.91 -2.15 11.35
N LEU A 140 -12.04 -0.85 11.10
CA LEU A 140 -13.21 -0.07 11.46
C LEU A 140 -14.48 -0.61 10.78
N LEU A 141 -14.42 -0.96 9.49
CA LEU A 141 -15.54 -1.56 8.76
C LEU A 141 -15.90 -2.94 9.31
N ILE A 142 -14.92 -3.76 9.68
CA ILE A 142 -15.17 -5.06 10.34
C ILE A 142 -15.85 -4.85 11.69
N VAL A 143 -15.38 -3.89 12.47
CA VAL A 143 -15.96 -3.53 13.77
C VAL A 143 -17.39 -3.02 13.58
N ILE A 144 -17.63 -2.06 12.68
CA ILE A 144 -18.97 -1.55 12.35
C ILE A 144 -19.87 -2.68 11.88
N LYS A 145 -19.39 -3.58 11.00
CA LYS A 145 -20.17 -4.73 10.55
C LYS A 145 -20.48 -5.69 11.69
N LYS A 146 -19.55 -5.91 12.62
CA LYS A 146 -19.77 -6.74 13.82
C LYS A 146 -20.81 -6.11 14.76
N PHE A 147 -20.80 -4.78 14.90
CA PHE A 147 -21.80 -4.05 15.68
C PHE A 147 -23.16 -3.96 14.97
N ALA A 148 -23.18 -3.75 13.65
CA ALA A 148 -24.38 -3.66 12.83
C ALA A 148 -25.05 -5.02 12.56
N CYS A 149 -24.30 -6.12 12.59
CA CYS A 149 -24.82 -7.48 12.47
C CYS A 149 -25.21 -8.09 13.83
N ASN A 150 -25.15 -7.32 14.91
CA ASN A 150 -25.63 -7.72 16.24
C ASN A 150 -26.87 -6.92 16.72
N PRO A 151 -27.96 -6.76 15.94
CA PRO A 151 -29.24 -6.36 16.50
C PRO A 151 -30.05 -7.63 16.80
N HIS A 152 -29.99 -8.13 18.05
CA HIS A 152 -31.08 -8.78 18.77
C HIS A 152 -30.53 -9.57 19.96
N THR A 153 -30.54 -8.95 21.14
CA THR A 153 -31.11 -9.52 22.38
C THR A 153 -30.91 -8.53 23.53
N GLN A 154 -31.69 -7.44 23.53
CA GLN A 154 -32.05 -6.78 24.78
C GLN A 154 -33.50 -6.30 24.69
N GLY A 155 -34.38 -6.91 25.48
CA GLY A 155 -35.64 -6.31 25.91
C GLY A 155 -36.94 -6.96 25.44
N GLU A 156 -37.15 -8.25 25.69
CA GLU A 156 -38.50 -8.77 25.96
C GLU A 156 -38.46 -9.53 27.28
N THR A 157 -38.83 -8.83 28.36
CA THR A 157 -39.48 -9.37 29.56
C THR A 157 -40.35 -8.27 30.13
#